data_AF-A0A7D4Y6Q4-F1
#
_entry.id   AF-A0A7D4Y6Q4-F1
#
_cell.length_a   1.000
_cell.length_b   1.000
_cell.length_c   1.000
_cell.angle_alpha   90.00
_cell.angle_beta   90.00
_cell.angle_gamma   90.00
#
_symmetry.space_group_name_H-M   'P 1'
#
loop_
_entity.id
_entity.type
_entity.pdbx_description
1 polymer ?
#
loop_
_entity_poly.entity_id
_entity_poly.type
_entity_poly.pdbx_seq_one_letter_code
_entity_poly.pdbx_strand_id
1 'polypeptide(L)'
;MHSSPSDRSDGSSGLIVEIIETLETCGVEDDSYQLYDYVDPNALEQLIASTDEHIAVQFTVEGILLEVSPDGVNVMVEDESQSGSA
;
A
#
# COMPACT_ATOMS: atom_id res chain seq x y z
N MET A 1 -10.48 -24.55 19.90
CA MET A 1 -9.21 -23.90 20.29
C MET A 1 -8.45 -23.63 19.00
N HIS A 2 -8.09 -22.35 18.82
CA HIS A 2 -7.29 -21.73 17.75
C HIS A 2 -7.83 -21.75 16.31
N SER A 3 -8.09 -20.53 15.84
CA SER A 3 -8.47 -20.14 14.49
C SER A 3 -7.49 -20.64 13.43
N SER A 4 -8.02 -21.01 12.27
CA SER A 4 -7.25 -21.29 11.07
C SER A 4 -6.34 -20.10 10.74
N PRO A 5 -5.04 -20.29 10.47
CA PRO A 5 -4.26 -19.27 9.79
C PRO A 5 -4.64 -19.33 8.32
N SER A 6 -5.72 -18.63 7.95
CA SER A 6 -6.04 -18.38 6.54
C SER A 6 -5.21 -17.21 5.97
N ASP A 7 -4.17 -16.79 6.68
CA ASP A 7 -3.29 -15.71 6.29
C ASP A 7 -2.07 -16.27 5.57
N ARG A 8 -2.30 -16.84 4.39
CA ARG A 8 -1.24 -16.97 3.39
C ARG A 8 -1.80 -17.26 2.01
N SER A 9 -1.48 -16.35 1.10
CA SER A 9 -1.30 -16.61 -0.33
C SER A 9 -2.58 -16.67 -1.16
N ASP A 10 -3.25 -15.52 -1.32
CA ASP A 10 -3.61 -15.08 -2.67
C ASP A 10 -2.77 -13.83 -2.99
N GLY A 11 -1.49 -14.08 -3.26
CA GLY A 11 -0.45 -13.06 -3.38
C GLY A 11 -0.53 -12.21 -4.64
N SER A 12 -1.73 -12.13 -5.26
CA SER A 12 -2.03 -11.13 -6.28
C SER A 12 -3.21 -10.21 -5.93
N SER A 13 -4.22 -10.74 -5.24
CA SER A 13 -5.37 -9.93 -4.82
C SER A 13 -5.17 -9.30 -3.44
N GLY A 14 -4.37 -9.91 -2.57
CA GLY A 14 -4.15 -9.41 -1.20
C GLY A 14 -3.50 -8.03 -1.18
N LEU A 15 -2.44 -7.82 -1.98
CA LEU A 15 -1.73 -6.53 -1.98
C LEU A 15 -2.61 -5.39 -2.50
N ILE A 16 -3.36 -5.65 -3.57
CA ILE A 16 -4.25 -4.65 -4.18
C ILE A 16 -5.33 -4.23 -3.19
N VAL A 17 -5.96 -5.22 -2.54
CA VAL A 17 -6.99 -4.97 -1.53
C VAL A 17 -6.41 -4.14 -0.39
N GLU A 18 -5.22 -4.47 0.09
CA GLU A 18 -4.57 -3.74 1.19
C GLU A 18 -4.22 -2.29 0.81
N ILE A 19 -3.80 -2.05 -0.45
CA ILE A 19 -3.56 -0.69 -0.97
C ILE A 19 -4.87 0.11 -0.96
N ILE A 20 -5.96 -0.49 -1.47
CA ILE A 20 -7.27 0.17 -1.53
C ILE A 20 -7.79 0.46 -0.13
N GLU A 21 -7.74 -0.51 0.79
CA GLU A 21 -8.18 -0.32 2.19
C GLU A 21 -7.37 0.77 2.90
N THR A 22 -6.06 0.86 2.62
CA THR A 22 -5.21 1.93 3.14
C THR A 22 -5.63 3.29 2.61
N LEU A 23 -5.92 3.39 1.31
CA LEU A 23 -6.38 4.62 0.66
C LEU A 23 -7.75 5.06 1.17
N GLU A 24 -8.69 4.13 1.32
CA GLU A 24 -10.01 4.38 1.90
C GLU A 24 -9.91 4.88 3.34
N THR A 25 -9.01 4.28 4.14
CA THR A 25 -8.72 4.73 5.52
C THR A 25 -8.20 6.17 5.55
N CYS A 26 -7.50 6.58 4.50
CA CYS A 26 -6.96 7.92 4.35
C CYS A 26 -7.97 8.90 3.73
N GLY A 27 -9.15 8.42 3.33
CA GLY A 27 -10.27 9.23 2.80
C GLY A 27 -10.36 9.27 1.28
N VAL A 28 -9.66 8.39 0.56
CA VAL A 28 -9.71 8.30 -0.90
C VAL A 28 -10.62 7.15 -1.32
N GLU A 29 -11.71 7.48 -2.01
CA GLU A 29 -12.67 6.49 -2.52
C GLU A 29 -12.09 5.74 -3.74
N ASP A 30 -12.27 4.41 -3.80
CA ASP A 30 -11.74 3.56 -4.87
C ASP A 30 -12.29 3.89 -6.27
N ASP A 31 -13.47 4.52 -6.35
CA ASP A 31 -14.06 5.00 -7.60
C ASP A 31 -13.42 6.30 -8.11
N SER A 32 -12.74 7.06 -7.24
CA SER A 32 -12.15 8.37 -7.60
C SER A 32 -10.79 8.26 -8.28
N TYR A 33 -10.12 7.11 -8.21
CA TYR A 33 -8.80 6.88 -8.81
C TYR A 33 -8.72 5.53 -9.50
N GLN A 34 -7.71 5.35 -10.35
CA GLN A 34 -7.38 4.06 -10.94
C GLN A 34 -5.97 3.69 -10.55
N LEU A 35 -5.79 2.66 -9.72
CA LEU A 35 -4.47 2.27 -9.22
C LEU A 35 -3.47 2.05 -10.36
N TYR A 36 -3.92 1.42 -11.47
CA TYR A 36 -3.12 1.18 -12.68
C TYR A 36 -2.58 2.44 -13.36
N ASP A 37 -3.15 3.63 -13.11
CA ASP A 37 -2.62 4.91 -13.63
C ASP A 37 -1.34 5.33 -12.88
N TYR A 38 -1.24 4.95 -11.61
CA TYR A 38 -0.13 5.29 -10.71
C TYR A 38 0.91 4.18 -10.61
N VAL A 39 0.44 2.94 -10.45
CA VAL A 39 1.28 1.75 -10.27
C VAL A 39 0.58 0.54 -10.87
N ASP A 40 1.32 -0.28 -11.61
CA ASP A 40 0.81 -1.56 -12.07
C ASP A 40 0.91 -2.57 -10.90
N PRO A 41 -0.22 -3.02 -10.32
CA PRO A 41 -0.18 -3.90 -9.16
C PRO A 41 0.47 -5.24 -9.48
N ASN A 42 0.31 -5.75 -10.71
CA ASN A 42 0.93 -7.00 -11.12
C ASN A 42 2.45 -6.87 -11.21
N ALA A 43 2.94 -5.74 -11.72
CA ALA A 43 4.36 -5.43 -11.74
C ALA A 43 4.92 -5.18 -10.33
N LEU A 44 4.17 -4.51 -9.46
CA LEU A 44 4.54 -4.26 -8.07
C LEU A 44 4.72 -5.58 -7.30
N GLU A 45 3.79 -6.50 -7.45
CA GLU A 45 3.87 -7.82 -6.83
C GLU A 45 5.02 -8.65 -7.38
N GLN A 46 5.21 -8.65 -8.70
CA GLN A 46 6.36 -9.31 -9.29
C GLN A 46 7.67 -8.69 -8.83
N LEU A 47 7.73 -7.37 -8.65
CA LEU A 47 8.91 -6.67 -8.16
C LEU A 47 9.24 -7.08 -6.72
N ILE A 48 8.25 -7.07 -5.84
CA ILE A 48 8.38 -7.49 -4.43
C ILE A 48 8.74 -8.98 -4.34
N ALA A 49 8.12 -9.82 -5.16
CA ALA A 49 8.38 -11.26 -5.17
C ALA A 49 9.69 -11.66 -5.87
N SER A 50 10.22 -10.82 -6.76
CA SER A 50 11.45 -11.11 -7.53
C SER A 50 12.72 -10.91 -6.71
N THR A 51 12.63 -10.31 -5.53
CA THR A 51 13.78 -9.89 -4.74
C THR A 51 13.73 -10.53 -3.36
N ASP A 52 14.81 -11.22 -2.98
CA ASP A 52 14.98 -11.81 -1.65
C ASP A 52 15.32 -10.76 -0.56
N GLU A 53 15.66 -9.54 -0.97
CA GLU A 53 15.93 -8.40 -0.09
C GLU A 53 14.63 -7.67 0.29
N HIS A 54 14.58 -7.07 1.49
CA HIS A 54 13.43 -6.25 1.88
C HIS A 54 13.45 -4.93 1.09
N ILE A 55 12.75 -4.91 -0.05
CA ILE A 55 12.51 -3.68 -0.82
C ILE A 55 11.16 -3.07 -0.46
N ALA A 56 11.12 -1.74 -0.48
CA ALA A 56 9.90 -0.96 -0.32
C ALA A 56 9.75 -0.06 -1.54
N VAL A 57 8.55 -0.06 -2.13
CA VAL A 57 8.19 0.76 -3.28
C VAL A 57 7.27 1.86 -2.81
N GLN A 58 7.68 3.10 -3.03
CA GLN A 58 6.90 4.28 -2.63
C GLN A 58 6.29 4.94 -3.87
N PHE A 59 4.99 5.24 -3.82
CA PHE A 59 4.28 5.95 -4.87
C PHE A 59 3.16 6.81 -4.29
N THR A 60 2.79 7.87 -5.02
CA THR A 60 1.76 8.81 -4.58
C THR A 60 0.47 8.58 -5.35
N VAL A 61 -0.65 8.39 -4.64
CA VAL A 61 -2.00 8.28 -5.21
C VAL A 61 -2.86 9.40 -4.63
N GLU A 62 -3.45 10.24 -5.48
CA GLU A 62 -4.31 11.36 -5.04
C GLU A 62 -3.66 12.28 -3.98
N GLY A 63 -2.32 12.41 -4.01
CA GLY A 63 -1.55 13.20 -3.05
C GLY A 63 -1.15 12.47 -1.76
N ILE A 64 -1.48 11.19 -1.65
CA ILE A 64 -1.15 10.33 -0.51
C ILE A 64 0.04 9.46 -0.86
N LEU A 65 1.13 9.58 -0.11
CA LEU A 65 2.32 8.75 -0.29
C LEU A 65 2.10 7.39 0.37
N LEU A 66 2.10 6.33 -0.43
CA LEU A 66 2.02 4.95 0.00
C LEU A 66 3.39 4.30 -0.11
N GLU A 67 3.75 3.53 0.89
CA GLU A 67 4.89 2.62 0.90
C GLU A 67 4.38 1.18 0.85
N VAL A 68 4.85 0.41 -0.12
CA VAL A 68 4.46 -0.99 -0.30
C VAL A 68 5.67 -1.89 -0.21
N SER A 69 5.59 -2.87 0.66
CA SER A 69 6.67 -3.78 1.01
C SER A 69 6.14 -5.21 1.13
N PRO A 70 6.99 -6.25 1.18
CA PRO A 70 6.54 -7.62 1.43
C PRO A 70 5.88 -7.82 2.81
N ASP A 71 6.06 -6.88 3.75
CA ASP A 71 5.41 -6.88 5.06
C ASP A 71 3.98 -6.30 4.99
N GLY A 72 3.70 -5.50 3.96
CA GLY A 72 2.41 -4.87 3.70
C GLY A 72 2.54 -3.44 3.16
N VAL A 73 1.40 -2.74 3.16
CA VAL A 73 1.20 -1.36 2.71
C VAL A 73 1.10 -0.44 3.91
N ASN A 74 1.87 0.64 3.89
CA ASN A 74 1.87 1.66 4.93
C ASN A 74 1.73 3.05 4.31
N VAL A 75 0.93 3.92 4.94
CA VAL A 75 0.82 5.32 4.50
C VAL A 75 1.97 6.13 5.11
N MET A 76 2.68 6.86 4.26
CA MET A 76 3.69 7.82 4.68
C MET A 76 3.02 9.19 4.81
N VAL A 77 2.49 9.47 5.99
CA VAL A 77 2.14 10.85 6.34
C VAL A 77 3.44 11.64 6.42
N GLU A 78 3.62 12.61 5.51
CA GLU A 78 4.58 13.69 5.75
C GLU A 78 4.05 14.39 7.01
N ASP A 79 4.71 14.16 8.14
CA ASP A 79 4.32 14.75 9.41
C ASP A 79 4.45 16.27 9.26
N GLU A 80 3.34 16.92 8.90
CA GLU A 80 3.20 18.37 8.97
C GLU A 80 3.10 18.83 10.44
N SER A 81 3.70 18.11 11.38
CA SER A 81 3.91 18.57 12.76
C SER A 81 5.20 19.37 12.85
N GLN A 82 5.28 20.45 12.07
CA GLN A 82 5.74 21.71 12.64
C GLN A 82 4.77 22.85 12.28
N SER A 83 3.50 22.66 12.67
CA SER A 83 2.62 23.80 12.93
C SER A 83 3.14 24.59 14.14
N GLY A 84 3.84 25.70 13.86
CA GLY A 84 3.75 26.98 14.57
C GLY A 84 4.28 27.11 16.01
N SER A 85 5.16 28.10 16.22
CA SER A 85 5.01 29.11 17.29
C SER A 85 5.84 30.36 16.95
N ALA A 86 5.17 31.51 17.09
CA ALA A 86 5.62 32.86 16.77
C ALA A 86 6.73 33.41 17.70
#